data_AF-A0A7W0UF37-F1
#
_entry.id   AF-A0A7W0UF37-F1
#
_cell.length_a   1.000
_cell.length_b   1.000
_cell.length_c   1.000
_cell.angle_alpha   90.00
_cell.angle_beta   90.00
_cell.angle_gamma   90.00
#
_symmetry.space_group_name_H-M   'P 1'
#
loop_
_entity.id
_entity.type
_entity.pdbx_description
1 polymer ?
#
loop_
_entity_poly.entity_id
_entity_poly.type
_entity_poly.pdbx_seq_one_letter_code
_entity_poly.pdbx_strand_id
1 'polypeptide(L)'
;MWRRRLPLVAFGVVSAMLAGLVWVAAFLTPIGERIDRAVLTAFLNTGALPIRPRIQTVEYLADPRPFLVIGLVITAVALIRRRMLTAALVPVILFAANATTQALQVLAPRLAERADNGLAWPSGHATAAMSLALCAVLVASPRLRPAAAALGAGYAVAVGYAKVALGDHLPSDVIGGYLIAASFTLLGAAALTALRGSHPSESTRPIRTTVPFAAPALGALAVIAIAVVAVLAKSPDSGELVQHAPGLAAGASIAALGVALIAGLASALRT
;
A
#
# COMPACT_ATOMS: atom_id res chain seq x y z
N MET A 1 10.10 25.59 8.43
CA MET A 1 8.80 24.87 8.47
C MET A 1 8.48 24.14 7.16
N TRP A 2 8.55 24.80 6.00
CA TRP A 2 8.27 24.22 4.66
C TRP A 2 9.14 22.99 4.30
N ARG A 3 10.45 23.06 4.54
CA ARG A 3 11.42 22.02 4.17
C ARG A 3 11.16 20.63 4.78
N ARG A 4 10.52 20.54 5.96
CA ARG A 4 10.20 19.26 6.61
C ARG A 4 8.94 18.59 6.05
N ARG A 5 8.04 19.37 5.43
CA ARG A 5 6.74 18.88 4.93
C ARG A 5 6.75 18.61 3.43
N LEU A 6 7.57 19.34 2.70
CA LEU A 6 7.75 19.18 1.25
C LEU A 6 7.95 17.72 0.82
N PRO A 7 8.83 16.91 1.44
CA PRO A 7 8.97 15.50 1.04
C PRO A 7 7.69 14.70 1.27
N LEU A 8 7.01 14.87 2.41
CA LEU A 8 5.77 14.15 2.72
C LEU A 8 4.64 14.49 1.73
N VAL A 9 4.50 15.78 1.40
CA VAL A 9 3.54 16.24 0.37
C VAL A 9 3.91 15.67 -0.99
N ALA A 10 5.18 15.77 -1.40
CA ALA A 10 5.65 15.26 -2.68
C ALA A 10 5.39 13.75 -2.81
N PHE A 11 5.76 12.95 -1.81
CA PHE A 11 5.50 11.50 -1.83
C PHE A 11 4.00 11.17 -1.79
N GLY A 12 3.19 11.95 -1.06
CA GLY A 12 1.74 11.78 -1.04
C GLY A 12 1.11 12.03 -2.42
N VAL A 13 1.53 13.10 -3.10
CA VAL A 13 1.10 13.43 -4.47
C VAL A 13 1.60 12.40 -5.47
N VAL A 14 2.87 12.02 -5.40
CA VAL A 14 3.44 10.97 -6.27
C VAL A 14 2.70 9.65 -6.09
N SER A 15 2.34 9.28 -4.87
CA SER A 15 1.54 8.06 -4.62
C SER A 15 0.17 8.13 -5.30
N ALA A 16 -0.52 9.28 -5.23
CA ALA A 16 -1.79 9.47 -5.94
C ALA A 16 -1.63 9.42 -7.47
N MET A 17 -0.58 10.07 -8.00
CA MET A 17 -0.29 10.03 -9.44
C MET A 17 0.03 8.61 -9.93
N LEU A 18 0.81 7.86 -9.15
CA LEU A 18 1.10 6.45 -9.44
C LEU A 18 -0.16 5.59 -9.37
N ALA A 19 -1.10 5.85 -8.45
CA ALA A 19 -2.37 5.15 -8.43
C ALA A 19 -3.17 5.40 -9.73
N GLY A 20 -3.23 6.65 -10.19
CA GLY A 20 -3.84 7.00 -11.47
C GLY A 20 -3.14 6.35 -12.66
N LEU A 21 -1.80 6.31 -12.66
CA LEU A 21 -1.02 5.63 -13.70
C LEU A 21 -1.27 4.12 -13.74
N VAL A 22 -1.36 3.48 -12.57
CA VAL A 22 -1.71 2.05 -12.46
C VAL A 22 -3.10 1.79 -13.04
N TRP A 23 -4.08 2.65 -12.75
CA TRP A 23 -5.40 2.55 -13.35
C TRP A 23 -5.35 2.69 -14.88
N VAL A 24 -4.68 3.72 -15.41
CA VAL A 24 -4.51 3.90 -16.87
C VAL A 24 -3.84 2.68 -17.50
N ALA A 25 -2.77 2.17 -16.90
CA ALA A 25 -2.05 1.01 -17.42
C ALA A 25 -2.93 -0.25 -17.42
N ALA A 26 -3.62 -0.54 -16.32
CA ALA A 26 -4.44 -1.74 -16.17
C ALA A 26 -5.75 -1.69 -16.99
N PHE A 27 -6.37 -0.51 -17.10
CA PHE A 27 -7.71 -0.36 -17.67
C PHE A 27 -7.77 0.23 -19.08
N LEU A 28 -6.76 0.97 -19.51
CA LEU A 28 -6.75 1.63 -20.83
C LEU A 28 -5.74 1.01 -21.79
N THR A 29 -4.96 0.01 -21.36
CA THR A 29 -3.99 -0.67 -22.23
C THR A 29 -4.24 -2.17 -22.34
N PRO A 30 -4.27 -2.76 -23.56
CA PRO A 30 -4.40 -4.21 -23.74
C PRO A 30 -3.22 -5.02 -23.20
N ILE A 31 -2.07 -4.37 -22.97
CA ILE A 31 -0.88 -4.99 -22.42
C ILE A 31 -1.00 -5.11 -20.90
N GLY A 32 -1.41 -4.04 -20.21
CA GLY A 32 -1.59 -4.05 -18.76
C GLY A 32 -2.65 -5.06 -18.33
N GLU A 33 -3.78 -5.11 -19.03
CA GLU A 33 -4.81 -6.11 -18.76
C GLU A 33 -4.30 -7.55 -18.95
N ARG A 34 -3.52 -7.80 -20.01
CA ARG A 34 -2.91 -9.12 -20.25
C ARG A 34 -1.94 -9.51 -19.15
N ILE A 35 -1.11 -8.57 -18.70
CA ILE A 35 -0.16 -8.80 -17.60
C ILE A 35 -0.92 -9.12 -16.31
N ASP A 36 -1.91 -8.32 -15.93
CA ASP A 36 -2.70 -8.55 -14.71
C ASP A 36 -3.39 -9.91 -14.72
N ARG A 37 -4.03 -10.29 -15.82
CA ARG A 37 -4.69 -11.59 -15.96
C ARG A 37 -3.70 -12.75 -15.98
N ALA A 38 -2.56 -12.60 -16.65
CA ALA A 38 -1.51 -13.61 -16.68
C ALA A 38 -0.94 -13.86 -15.28
N VAL A 39 -0.70 -12.78 -14.53
CA VAL A 39 -0.25 -12.85 -13.14
C VAL A 39 -1.28 -13.51 -12.24
N LEU A 40 -2.56 -13.10 -12.34
CA LEU A 40 -3.63 -13.72 -11.57
C LEU A 40 -3.73 -15.22 -11.84
N THR A 41 -3.67 -15.61 -13.13
CA THR A 41 -3.71 -17.02 -13.53
C THR A 41 -2.52 -17.80 -12.95
N ALA A 42 -1.32 -17.23 -12.99
CA ALA A 42 -0.14 -17.83 -12.36
C ALA A 42 -0.31 -18.01 -10.84
N PHE A 43 -0.93 -17.04 -10.16
CA PHE A 43 -1.28 -17.13 -8.74
C PHE A 43 -2.27 -18.25 -8.44
N LEU A 44 -3.38 -18.34 -9.19
CA LEU A 44 -4.37 -19.39 -9.00
C LEU A 44 -3.76 -20.78 -9.23
N ASN A 45 -2.83 -20.89 -10.19
CA ASN A 45 -2.13 -22.13 -10.49
C ASN A 45 -1.05 -22.50 -9.48
N THR A 46 -0.57 -21.58 -8.63
CA THR A 46 0.39 -21.93 -7.54
C THR A 46 -0.20 -22.80 -6.42
N GLY A 47 -1.47 -23.21 -6.51
CA GLY A 47 -2.04 -24.25 -5.64
C GLY A 47 -2.50 -23.74 -4.27
N ALA A 48 -3.24 -22.63 -4.22
CA ALA A 48 -3.79 -22.07 -2.97
C ALA A 48 -4.83 -22.96 -2.27
N LEU A 49 -5.28 -24.06 -2.88
CA LEU A 49 -6.38 -24.91 -2.41
C LEU A 49 -6.18 -25.48 -0.99
N PRO A 50 -4.99 -25.97 -0.58
CA PRO A 50 -4.78 -26.52 0.77
C PRO A 50 -4.72 -25.45 1.88
N ILE A 51 -4.38 -24.20 1.52
CA ILE A 51 -4.21 -23.08 2.47
C ILE A 51 -5.38 -22.09 2.46
N ARG A 52 -6.38 -22.31 1.60
CA ARG A 52 -7.53 -21.41 1.41
C ARG A 52 -8.26 -21.00 2.70
N PRO A 53 -8.53 -21.89 3.68
CA PRO A 53 -9.17 -21.48 4.94
C PRO A 53 -8.32 -20.50 5.76
N ARG A 54 -6.98 -20.65 5.70
CA ARG A 54 -6.04 -19.73 6.37
C ARG A 54 -6.01 -18.38 5.67
N ILE A 55 -6.06 -18.37 4.34
CA ILE A 55 -6.12 -17.15 3.52
C ILE A 55 -7.40 -16.37 3.81
N GLN A 56 -8.56 -17.05 3.90
CA GLN A 56 -9.84 -16.43 4.26
C GLN A 56 -9.84 -15.83 5.68
N THR A 57 -9.12 -16.44 6.62
CA THR A 57 -8.97 -15.89 7.97
C THR A 57 -8.19 -14.56 7.94
N VAL A 58 -7.17 -14.46 7.09
CA VAL A 58 -6.41 -13.21 6.90
C VAL A 58 -7.25 -12.15 6.21
N GLU A 59 -8.03 -12.54 5.20
CA GLU A 59 -8.96 -11.64 4.51
C GLU A 59 -9.98 -11.02 5.48
N TYR A 60 -10.56 -11.83 6.37
CA TYR A 60 -11.53 -11.38 7.36
C TYR A 60 -11.00 -10.23 8.22
N LEU A 61 -9.69 -10.18 8.50
CA LEU A 61 -9.09 -9.09 9.28
C LEU A 61 -9.19 -7.72 8.60
N ALA A 62 -9.40 -7.68 7.29
CA ALA A 62 -9.61 -6.46 6.52
C ALA A 62 -11.10 -6.19 6.22
N ASP A 63 -12.02 -7.02 6.71
CA ASP A 63 -13.46 -6.77 6.59
C ASP A 63 -13.90 -5.52 7.37
N PRO A 64 -15.06 -4.93 7.04
CA PRO A 64 -15.54 -3.70 7.68
C PRO A 64 -15.58 -3.76 9.22
N ARG A 65 -15.95 -4.91 9.79
CA ARG A 65 -16.05 -5.07 11.26
C ARG A 65 -14.66 -5.03 11.92
N PRO A 66 -13.69 -5.91 11.60
CA PRO A 66 -12.34 -5.79 12.14
C PRO A 66 -11.66 -4.47 11.80
N PHE A 67 -11.87 -3.93 10.60
CA PHE A 67 -11.36 -2.62 10.23
C PHE A 67 -11.77 -1.52 11.21
N LEU A 68 -13.07 -1.43 11.54
CA LEU A 68 -13.58 -0.46 12.50
C LEU A 68 -12.99 -0.66 13.90
N VAL A 69 -12.89 -1.91 14.36
CA VAL A 69 -12.31 -2.24 15.67
C VAL A 69 -10.84 -1.83 15.74
N ILE A 70 -10.02 -2.22 14.75
CA ILE A 70 -8.60 -1.89 14.71
C ILE A 70 -8.40 -0.38 14.57
N GLY A 71 -9.19 0.28 13.72
CA GLY A 71 -9.17 1.74 13.56
C GLY A 71 -9.51 2.48 14.86
N LEU A 72 -10.51 2.00 15.60
CA LEU A 72 -10.86 2.53 16.92
C LEU A 72 -9.72 2.31 17.92
N VAL A 73 -9.09 1.13 17.94
CA VAL A 73 -7.93 0.85 18.81
C VAL A 73 -6.77 1.79 18.49
N ILE A 74 -6.42 1.98 17.21
CA ILE A 74 -5.35 2.92 16.82
C ILE A 74 -5.68 4.35 17.27
N THR A 75 -6.94 4.76 17.11
CA THR A 75 -7.43 6.08 17.55
C THR A 75 -7.36 6.22 19.08
N ALA A 76 -7.80 5.20 19.82
CA ALA A 76 -7.72 5.15 21.28
C ALA A 76 -6.27 5.21 21.77
N VAL A 77 -5.34 4.50 21.12
CA VAL A 77 -3.90 4.58 21.43
C VAL A 77 -3.39 6.02 21.24
N ALA A 78 -3.82 6.72 20.18
CA ALA A 78 -3.46 8.13 20.00
C ALA A 78 -4.01 9.03 21.12
N LEU A 79 -5.24 8.78 21.57
CA LEU A 79 -5.88 9.50 22.69
C LEU A 79 -5.17 9.25 24.03
N ILE A 80 -4.92 7.97 24.37
CA ILE A 80 -4.21 7.56 25.61
C ILE A 80 -2.83 8.20 25.67
N ARG A 81 -2.16 8.33 24.51
CA ARG A 81 -0.87 9.01 24.38
C ARG A 81 -0.96 10.54 24.37
N ARG A 82 -2.14 11.10 24.62
CA ARG A 82 -2.46 12.53 24.64
C ARG A 82 -2.14 13.25 23.33
N ARG A 83 -2.17 12.55 22.19
CA ARG A 83 -1.90 13.12 20.86
C ARG A 83 -3.20 13.51 20.16
N MET A 84 -3.90 14.51 20.69
CA MET A 84 -5.25 14.90 20.25
C MET A 84 -5.35 15.16 18.74
N LEU A 85 -4.43 15.93 18.15
CA LEU A 85 -4.41 16.16 16.70
C LEU A 85 -4.23 14.88 15.88
N THR A 86 -3.40 13.95 16.35
CA THR A 86 -3.22 12.65 15.68
C THR A 86 -4.45 11.76 15.84
N ALA A 87 -5.07 11.77 17.02
CA ALA A 87 -6.30 11.05 17.28
C ALA A 87 -7.46 11.55 16.40
N ALA A 88 -7.55 12.86 16.15
CA ALA A 88 -8.52 13.43 15.23
C ALA A 88 -8.22 13.07 13.77
N LEU A 89 -6.95 13.06 13.38
CA LEU A 89 -6.58 12.85 11.98
C LEU A 89 -6.61 11.38 11.53
N VAL A 90 -6.40 10.42 12.43
CA VAL A 90 -6.45 8.98 12.07
C VAL A 90 -7.81 8.60 11.46
N PRO A 91 -8.97 8.87 12.10
CA PRO A 91 -10.28 8.61 11.49
C PRO A 91 -10.47 9.32 10.15
N VAL A 92 -9.96 10.55 10.01
CA VAL A 92 -10.04 11.30 8.74
C VAL A 92 -9.26 10.60 7.64
N ILE A 93 -8.03 10.14 7.91
CA ILE A 93 -7.21 9.40 6.94
C ILE A 93 -7.89 8.08 6.56
N LEU A 94 -8.34 7.31 7.55
CA LEU A 94 -9.01 6.03 7.34
C LEU A 94 -10.29 6.20 6.52
N PHE A 95 -11.13 7.18 6.88
CA PHE A 95 -12.36 7.47 6.16
C PHE A 95 -12.07 7.94 4.73
N ALA A 96 -11.18 8.92 4.55
CA ALA A 96 -10.92 9.50 3.24
C ALA A 96 -10.33 8.47 2.26
N ALA A 97 -9.35 7.67 2.68
CA ALA A 97 -8.76 6.63 1.82
C ALA A 97 -9.80 5.59 1.36
N ASN A 98 -10.64 5.11 2.28
CA ASN A 98 -11.62 4.08 1.98
C ASN A 98 -12.82 4.66 1.22
N ALA A 99 -13.31 5.85 1.57
CA ALA A 99 -14.37 6.53 0.82
C ALA A 99 -13.95 6.82 -0.63
N THR A 100 -12.71 7.27 -0.84
CA THR A 100 -12.16 7.43 -2.20
C THR A 100 -12.08 6.10 -2.93
N THR A 101 -11.69 5.02 -2.26
CA THR A 101 -11.67 3.67 -2.87
C THR A 101 -13.07 3.23 -3.29
N GLN A 102 -14.08 3.36 -2.42
CA GLN A 102 -15.47 3.03 -2.76
C GLN A 102 -16.01 3.88 -3.91
N ALA A 103 -15.68 5.18 -3.94
CA ALA A 103 -16.06 6.06 -5.04
C ALA A 103 -15.40 5.62 -6.36
N LEU A 104 -14.12 5.25 -6.34
CA LEU A 104 -13.40 4.80 -7.52
C LEU A 104 -13.89 3.44 -8.02
N GLN A 105 -14.32 2.52 -7.15
CA GLN A 105 -14.94 1.26 -7.56
C GLN A 105 -16.17 1.47 -8.45
N VAL A 106 -16.93 2.54 -8.21
CA VAL A 106 -18.10 2.90 -9.03
C VAL A 106 -17.69 3.65 -10.32
N LEU A 107 -16.67 4.50 -10.24
CA LEU A 107 -16.28 5.39 -11.34
C LEU A 107 -15.34 4.74 -12.36
N ALA A 108 -14.36 3.96 -11.90
CA ALA A 108 -13.31 3.39 -12.74
C ALA A 108 -13.84 2.52 -13.89
N PRO A 109 -14.80 1.60 -13.69
CA PRO A 109 -15.37 0.81 -14.78
C PRO A 109 -16.10 1.68 -15.82
N ARG A 110 -16.84 2.70 -15.34
CA ARG A 110 -17.58 3.64 -16.19
C ARG A 110 -16.64 4.47 -17.07
N LEU A 111 -15.55 4.95 -16.48
CA LEU A 111 -14.52 5.73 -17.20
C LEU A 111 -13.73 4.90 -18.21
N ALA A 112 -13.68 3.58 -18.03
CA ALA A 112 -13.02 2.65 -18.95
C ALA A 112 -13.97 2.05 -20.00
N GLU A 113 -15.27 2.42 -19.99
CA GLU A 113 -16.32 1.85 -20.84
C GLU A 113 -16.38 0.30 -20.80
N ARG A 114 -16.04 -0.29 -19.65
CA ARG A 114 -16.01 -1.75 -19.45
C ARG A 114 -17.27 -2.22 -18.72
N ALA A 115 -17.79 -3.37 -19.14
CA ALA A 115 -18.84 -4.06 -18.40
C ALA A 115 -18.33 -4.43 -17.00
N ASP A 116 -19.17 -4.25 -15.99
CA ASP A 116 -18.88 -4.65 -14.62
C ASP A 116 -18.79 -6.18 -14.57
N ASN A 117 -17.57 -6.69 -14.42
CA ASN A 117 -17.26 -8.12 -14.36
C ASN A 117 -17.12 -8.61 -12.91
N GLY A 118 -17.55 -7.82 -11.93
CA GLY A 118 -17.46 -8.14 -10.50
C GLY A 118 -16.09 -7.90 -9.87
N LEU A 119 -15.10 -7.42 -10.64
CA LEU A 119 -13.77 -7.05 -10.18
C LEU A 119 -13.63 -5.51 -10.22
N ALA A 120 -13.76 -4.87 -9.06
CA ALA A 120 -13.72 -3.40 -8.97
C ALA A 120 -12.34 -2.90 -8.53
N TRP A 121 -11.70 -2.08 -9.38
CA TRP A 121 -10.53 -1.31 -9.00
C TRP A 121 -10.93 -0.05 -8.24
N PRO A 122 -10.25 0.32 -7.14
CA PRO A 122 -9.17 -0.39 -6.44
C PRO A 122 -9.70 -1.33 -5.35
N SER A 123 -8.83 -2.20 -4.83
CA SER A 123 -9.22 -3.16 -3.78
C SER A 123 -9.47 -2.49 -2.42
N GLY A 124 -10.68 -2.63 -1.89
CA GLY A 124 -11.10 -2.10 -0.58
C GLY A 124 -10.31 -2.69 0.59
N HIS A 125 -10.21 -4.02 0.67
CA HIS A 125 -9.44 -4.72 1.72
C HIS A 125 -7.96 -4.32 1.70
N ALA A 126 -7.37 -4.14 0.52
CA ALA A 126 -5.98 -3.68 0.40
C ALA A 126 -5.81 -2.24 0.92
N THR A 127 -6.71 -1.33 0.54
CA THR A 127 -6.73 0.06 1.06
C THR A 127 -6.91 0.06 2.58
N ALA A 128 -7.86 -0.71 3.10
CA ALA A 128 -8.15 -0.84 4.52
C ALA A 128 -6.91 -1.33 5.29
N ALA A 129 -6.29 -2.42 4.84
CA ALA A 129 -5.13 -3.00 5.49
C ALA A 129 -3.92 -2.05 5.50
N MET A 130 -3.62 -1.42 4.36
CA MET A 130 -2.50 -0.49 4.26
C MET A 130 -2.73 0.79 5.06
N SER A 131 -3.94 1.35 5.04
CA SER A 131 -4.27 2.56 5.80
C SER A 131 -4.18 2.33 7.32
N LEU A 132 -4.67 1.18 7.82
CA LEU A 132 -4.49 0.77 9.21
C LEU A 132 -3.01 0.61 9.57
N ALA A 133 -2.21 -0.06 8.73
CA ALA A 133 -0.78 -0.26 8.96
C ALA A 133 -0.02 1.08 9.05
N LEU A 134 -0.26 1.99 8.12
CA LEU A 134 0.38 3.30 8.10
C LEU A 134 -0.09 4.18 9.27
N CYS A 135 -1.37 4.16 9.63
CA CYS A 135 -1.88 4.86 10.81
C CYS A 135 -1.29 4.30 12.11
N ALA A 136 -1.09 2.99 12.23
CA ALA A 136 -0.42 2.39 13.39
C ALA A 136 1.03 2.90 13.53
N VAL A 137 1.77 3.01 12.42
CA VAL A 137 3.13 3.58 12.37
C VAL A 137 3.12 5.06 12.77
N LEU A 138 2.11 5.82 12.33
CA LEU A 138 1.94 7.24 12.63
C LEU A 138 1.70 7.49 14.14
N VAL A 139 0.89 6.63 14.78
CA VAL A 139 0.55 6.73 16.20
C VAL A 139 1.66 6.20 17.12
N ALA A 140 2.46 5.23 16.65
CA ALA A 140 3.52 4.58 17.43
C ALA A 140 4.57 5.56 18.03
N SER A 141 5.06 5.22 19.23
CA SER A 141 6.23 5.88 19.81
C SER A 141 7.46 5.66 18.93
N PRO A 142 8.48 6.53 19.00
CA PRO A 142 9.75 6.29 18.33
C PRO A 142 10.35 4.90 18.62
N ARG A 143 10.20 4.40 19.86
CA ARG A 143 10.67 3.07 20.29
C ARG A 143 9.88 1.91 19.65
N LEU A 144 8.56 2.04 19.54
CA LEU A 144 7.70 0.97 19.01
C LEU A 144 7.47 1.06 17.49
N ARG A 145 7.88 2.17 16.86
CA ARG A 145 7.67 2.41 15.43
C ARG A 145 8.28 1.33 14.52
N PRO A 146 9.49 0.78 14.79
CA PRO A 146 10.01 -0.32 13.98
C PRO A 146 9.13 -1.58 14.07
N ALA A 147 8.65 -1.91 15.26
CA ALA A 147 7.75 -3.06 15.46
C ALA A 147 6.39 -2.83 14.78
N ALA A 148 5.82 -1.63 14.92
CA ALA A 148 4.58 -1.26 14.22
C ALA A 148 4.74 -1.31 12.69
N ALA A 149 5.90 -0.89 12.17
CA ALA A 149 6.21 -0.98 10.75
C ALA A 149 6.34 -2.43 10.27
N ALA A 150 7.05 -3.29 11.03
CA ALA A 150 7.21 -4.69 10.68
C ALA A 150 5.87 -5.44 10.71
N LEU A 151 5.09 -5.29 11.78
CA LEU A 151 3.77 -5.91 11.93
C LEU A 151 2.78 -5.38 10.89
N GLY A 152 2.76 -4.05 10.68
CA GLY A 152 1.91 -3.43 9.67
C GLY A 152 2.25 -3.88 8.25
N ALA A 153 3.53 -4.03 7.92
CA ALA A 153 3.96 -4.55 6.63
C ALA A 153 3.56 -6.01 6.47
N GLY A 154 3.80 -6.87 7.47
CA GLY A 154 3.36 -8.25 7.45
C GLY A 154 1.85 -8.37 7.24
N TYR A 155 1.06 -7.57 7.97
CA TYR A 155 -0.39 -7.52 7.84
C TYR A 155 -0.85 -7.09 6.45
N ALA A 156 -0.37 -5.95 5.95
CA ALA A 156 -0.74 -5.44 4.63
C ALA A 156 -0.40 -6.48 3.55
N VAL A 157 0.85 -6.96 3.52
CA VAL A 157 1.31 -7.96 2.55
C VAL A 157 0.48 -9.23 2.59
N ALA A 158 0.13 -9.72 3.79
CA ALA A 158 -0.71 -10.92 3.93
C ALA A 158 -2.11 -10.70 3.35
N VAL A 159 -2.75 -9.55 3.60
CA VAL A 159 -4.06 -9.21 3.03
C VAL A 159 -3.99 -9.04 1.52
N GLY A 160 -2.99 -8.30 1.00
CA GLY A 160 -2.82 -8.12 -0.43
C GLY A 160 -2.60 -9.44 -1.17
N TYR A 161 -1.77 -10.33 -0.60
CA TYR A 161 -1.57 -11.67 -1.11
C TYR A 161 -2.88 -12.47 -1.08
N ALA A 162 -3.65 -12.39 0.02
CA ALA A 162 -4.93 -13.09 0.13
C ALA A 162 -5.91 -12.70 -0.97
N LYS A 163 -6.04 -11.39 -1.28
CA LYS A 163 -6.98 -10.92 -2.31
C LYS A 163 -6.62 -11.41 -3.72
N VAL A 164 -5.33 -11.50 -4.06
CA VAL A 164 -4.90 -12.05 -5.35
C VAL A 164 -5.01 -13.58 -5.36
N ALA A 165 -4.60 -14.25 -4.27
CA ALA A 165 -4.61 -15.71 -4.17
C ALA A 165 -6.02 -16.32 -4.16
N LEU A 166 -7.02 -15.58 -3.69
CA LEU A 166 -8.42 -16.01 -3.73
C LEU A 166 -9.09 -15.79 -5.09
N GLY A 167 -8.47 -15.02 -5.99
CA GLY A 167 -9.05 -14.68 -7.29
C GLY A 167 -9.99 -13.48 -7.26
N ASP A 168 -10.13 -12.81 -6.12
CA ASP A 168 -11.12 -11.74 -5.92
C ASP A 168 -10.67 -10.39 -6.48
N HIS A 169 -9.37 -10.21 -6.76
CA HIS A 169 -8.81 -8.98 -7.29
C HIS A 169 -7.59 -9.21 -8.16
N LEU A 170 -7.39 -8.31 -9.12
CA LEU A 170 -6.15 -8.23 -9.89
C LEU A 170 -5.02 -7.65 -9.01
N PRO A 171 -3.76 -7.98 -9.32
CA PRO A 171 -2.60 -7.38 -8.64
C PRO A 171 -2.61 -5.84 -8.66
N SER A 172 -3.02 -5.24 -9.77
CA SER A 172 -3.16 -3.79 -9.92
C SER A 172 -4.20 -3.17 -8.98
N ASP A 173 -5.26 -3.90 -8.61
CA ASP A 173 -6.26 -3.44 -7.65
C ASP A 173 -5.64 -3.27 -6.25
N VAL A 174 -4.79 -4.23 -5.84
CA VAL A 174 -4.08 -4.20 -4.56
C VAL A 174 -3.05 -3.08 -4.53
N ILE A 175 -2.27 -2.94 -5.61
CA ILE A 175 -1.30 -1.85 -5.77
C ILE A 175 -2.00 -0.49 -5.71
N GLY A 176 -3.12 -0.33 -6.42
CA GLY A 176 -3.93 0.88 -6.41
C GLY A 176 -4.41 1.24 -5.00
N GLY A 177 -4.95 0.26 -4.26
CA GLY A 177 -5.40 0.46 -2.87
C GLY A 177 -4.28 0.88 -1.92
N TYR A 178 -3.09 0.27 -2.05
CA TYR A 178 -1.91 0.66 -1.25
C TYR A 178 -1.47 2.10 -1.51
N LEU A 179 -1.45 2.51 -2.78
CA LEU A 179 -1.04 3.85 -3.18
C LEU A 179 -2.03 4.92 -2.72
N ILE A 180 -3.34 4.64 -2.76
CA ILE A 180 -4.39 5.52 -2.21
C ILE A 180 -4.19 5.69 -0.71
N ALA A 181 -4.06 4.59 0.04
CA ALA A 181 -3.84 4.62 1.49
C ALA A 181 -2.55 5.38 1.86
N ALA A 182 -1.47 5.18 1.10
CA ALA A 182 -0.21 5.89 1.29
C ALA A 182 -0.36 7.40 1.04
N SER A 183 -1.06 7.79 -0.04
CA SER A 183 -1.30 9.19 -0.37
C SER A 183 -1.97 9.94 0.79
N PHE A 184 -3.11 9.44 1.27
CA PHE A 184 -3.84 10.07 2.36
C PHE A 184 -3.04 10.08 3.66
N THR A 185 -2.29 9.02 3.97
CA THR A 185 -1.50 8.98 5.20
C THR A 185 -0.31 9.92 5.16
N LEU A 186 0.38 10.05 4.02
CA LEU A 186 1.51 10.96 3.84
C LEU A 186 1.06 12.43 3.88
N LEU A 187 -0.06 12.75 3.21
CA LEU A 187 -0.67 14.08 3.27
C LEU A 187 -1.16 14.40 4.69
N GLY A 188 -1.75 13.42 5.39
CA GLY A 188 -2.11 13.56 6.79
C GLY A 188 -0.90 13.79 7.71
N ALA A 189 0.19 13.07 7.51
CA ALA A 189 1.44 13.29 8.24
C ALA A 189 2.03 14.70 7.97
N ALA A 190 1.94 15.18 6.73
CA ALA A 190 2.32 16.54 6.37
C ALA A 190 1.43 17.58 7.09
N ALA A 191 0.11 17.35 7.13
CA ALA A 191 -0.85 18.19 7.85
C ALA A 191 -0.63 18.18 9.38
N LEU A 192 -0.30 17.04 9.99
CA LEU A 192 0.09 16.99 11.41
C LEU A 192 1.33 17.83 11.68
N THR A 193 2.32 17.73 10.80
CA THR A 193 3.53 18.56 10.88
C THR A 193 3.16 20.03 10.67
N ALA A 194 2.10 20.31 9.91
CA ALA A 194 1.47 21.62 9.74
C ALA A 194 0.92 22.23 11.01
N LEU A 195 -0.03 21.53 11.60
CA LEU A 195 -0.81 22.00 12.72
C LEU A 195 0.00 22.07 14.02
N ARG A 196 1.08 21.29 14.15
CA ARG A 196 1.92 21.26 15.35
C ARG A 196 2.92 22.42 15.49
N GLY A 197 3.00 23.34 14.51
CA GLY A 197 3.83 24.56 14.56
C GLY A 197 5.10 24.47 15.41
N SER A 198 6.24 24.05 14.83
CA SER A 198 7.49 24.00 15.60
C SER A 198 7.90 25.41 16.04
N HIS A 199 7.98 25.66 17.35
CA HIS A 199 8.65 26.84 17.89
C HIS A 199 10.07 26.95 17.29
N PRO A 200 10.51 28.14 16.87
CA PRO A 200 11.84 28.36 16.31
C PRO A 200 12.88 28.34 17.45
N SER A 201 13.19 27.16 17.97
CA SER A 201 14.25 26.95 18.94
C SER A 201 14.76 25.52 18.80
N GLU A 202 15.65 25.32 17.82
CA GLU A 202 16.77 24.38 17.92
C GLU A 202 17.58 24.46 16.63
N SER A 203 18.89 24.59 16.81
CA SER A 203 19.94 24.78 15.82
C SER A 203 19.67 24.09 14.48
N THR A 204 19.68 24.88 13.40
CA THR A 204 19.76 24.43 12.02
C THR A 204 21.08 23.71 11.75
N ARG A 205 21.21 22.47 12.21
CA ARG A 205 22.06 21.50 11.51
C ARG A 205 21.38 21.21 10.17
N PRO A 206 22.08 21.32 9.04
CA PRO A 206 21.53 20.91 7.77
C PRO A 206 21.11 19.45 7.93
N ILE A 207 19.81 19.20 7.80
CA ILE A 207 19.29 17.86 7.67
C ILE A 207 20.01 17.30 6.45
N ARG A 208 20.98 16.42 6.68
CA ARG A 208 21.60 15.64 5.61
C ARG A 208 20.44 14.81 5.04
N THR A 209 19.89 15.28 3.93
CA THR A 209 18.85 14.60 3.15
C THR A 209 19.44 13.37 2.47
N THR A 210 20.14 12.53 3.22
CA THR A 210 20.24 11.10 2.93
C THR A 210 19.05 10.46 3.60
N VAL A 211 17.85 10.89 3.24
CA VAL A 211 16.70 10.04 3.53
C VAL A 211 16.89 8.87 2.56
N PRO A 212 17.08 7.63 3.02
CA PRO A 212 17.08 6.51 2.11
C PRO A 212 15.62 6.22 1.76
N PHE A 213 14.90 7.20 1.18
CA PHE A 213 13.74 6.91 0.35
C PHE A 213 14.19 6.20 -0.92
N ALA A 214 15.44 6.46 -1.35
CA ALA A 214 16.04 5.79 -2.49
C ALA A 214 16.23 4.29 -2.26
N ALA A 215 16.69 3.81 -1.09
CA ALA A 215 17.01 2.37 -0.93
C ALA A 215 15.79 1.42 -1.03
N PRO A 216 14.63 1.67 -0.38
CA PRO A 216 13.45 0.82 -0.55
C PRO A 216 12.73 1.08 -1.88
N ALA A 217 12.77 2.31 -2.43
CA ALA A 217 12.19 2.60 -3.75
C ALA A 217 13.02 2.01 -4.89
N LEU A 218 14.36 2.07 -4.81
CA LEU A 218 15.31 1.39 -5.70
C LEU A 218 15.27 -0.11 -5.47
N GLY A 219 15.02 -0.58 -4.25
CA GLY A 219 14.78 -2.00 -3.97
C GLY A 219 13.51 -2.51 -4.63
N ALA A 220 12.39 -1.77 -4.53
CA ALA A 220 11.14 -2.09 -5.22
C ALA A 220 11.29 -1.98 -6.75
N LEU A 221 11.94 -0.92 -7.26
CA LEU A 221 12.26 -0.76 -8.69
C LEU A 221 13.22 -1.84 -9.20
N ALA A 222 14.21 -2.25 -8.40
CA ALA A 222 15.13 -3.33 -8.75
C ALA A 222 14.43 -4.69 -8.71
N VAL A 223 13.51 -4.94 -7.78
CA VAL A 223 12.69 -6.15 -7.76
C VAL A 223 11.75 -6.19 -8.97
N ILE A 224 11.11 -5.06 -9.31
CA ILE A 224 10.29 -4.91 -10.52
C ILE A 224 11.15 -5.11 -11.77
N ALA A 225 12.34 -4.51 -11.84
CA ALA A 225 13.27 -4.65 -12.96
C ALA A 225 13.82 -6.08 -13.07
N ILE A 226 14.16 -6.75 -11.96
CA ILE A 226 14.60 -8.15 -11.92
C ILE A 226 13.46 -9.07 -12.34
N ALA A 227 12.22 -8.81 -11.90
CA ALA A 227 11.03 -9.54 -12.32
C ALA A 227 10.78 -9.39 -13.83
N VAL A 228 10.86 -8.17 -14.36
CA VAL A 228 10.71 -7.88 -15.79
C VAL A 228 11.84 -8.51 -16.59
N VAL A 229 13.09 -8.40 -16.14
CA VAL A 229 14.26 -9.03 -16.79
C VAL A 229 14.18 -10.55 -16.71
N ALA A 230 13.70 -11.16 -15.62
CA ALA A 230 13.51 -12.60 -15.51
C ALA A 230 12.39 -13.13 -16.43
N VAL A 231 11.34 -12.34 -16.64
CA VAL A 231 10.27 -12.64 -17.61
C VAL A 231 10.74 -12.47 -19.06
N LEU A 232 11.61 -11.48 -19.33
CA LEU A 232 12.16 -11.22 -20.66
C LEU A 232 13.37 -12.12 -21.00
N ALA A 233 14.10 -12.59 -19.98
CA ALA A 233 15.32 -13.39 -20.11
C ALA A 233 15.11 -14.80 -19.56
N LYS A 234 14.44 -15.66 -20.32
CA LYS A 234 14.75 -17.10 -20.58
C LYS A 234 13.49 -17.83 -21.09
N SER A 235 13.48 -18.32 -22.33
CA SER A 235 14.18 -19.47 -22.95
C SER A 235 13.48 -20.82 -22.70
N PRO A 236 13.37 -21.71 -23.70
CA PRO A 236 12.24 -22.65 -23.86
C PRO A 236 12.17 -23.85 -22.89
N ASP A 237 13.18 -24.09 -22.03
CA ASP A 237 13.42 -25.42 -21.43
C ASP A 237 13.25 -25.53 -19.89
N SER A 238 12.33 -24.80 -19.26
CA SER A 238 11.99 -25.03 -17.84
C SER A 238 10.51 -24.86 -17.53
N GLY A 239 9.70 -25.82 -18.02
CA GLY A 239 8.24 -25.74 -18.09
C GLY A 239 7.49 -25.44 -16.79
N GLU A 240 7.94 -25.94 -15.63
CA GLU A 240 7.21 -25.75 -14.35
C GLU A 240 7.56 -24.44 -13.63
N LEU A 241 8.85 -24.07 -13.55
CA LEU A 241 9.28 -22.83 -12.89
C LEU A 241 8.87 -21.57 -13.68
N VAL A 242 8.86 -21.65 -15.02
CA VAL A 242 8.45 -20.53 -15.90
C VAL A 242 6.94 -20.25 -15.78
N GLN A 243 6.11 -21.28 -15.55
CA GLN A 243 4.66 -21.11 -15.41
C GLN A 243 4.27 -20.38 -14.12
N HIS A 244 5.04 -20.51 -13.04
CA HIS A 244 4.76 -19.86 -11.76
C HIS A 244 5.54 -18.56 -11.51
N ALA A 245 6.61 -18.29 -12.28
CA ALA A 245 7.45 -17.11 -12.14
C ALA A 245 6.69 -15.76 -12.18
N PRO A 246 5.69 -15.54 -13.06
CA PRO A 246 4.93 -14.29 -13.09
C PRO A 246 4.14 -14.04 -11.80
N GLY A 247 3.55 -15.10 -11.23
CA GLY A 247 2.80 -15.02 -9.97
C GLY A 247 3.73 -14.69 -8.78
N LEU A 248 4.87 -15.40 -8.69
CA LEU A 248 5.86 -15.14 -7.65
C LEU A 248 6.45 -13.71 -7.74
N ALA A 249 6.75 -13.25 -8.95
CA ALA A 249 7.27 -11.91 -9.20
C ALA A 249 6.27 -10.80 -8.81
N ALA A 250 4.99 -10.98 -9.11
CA ALA A 250 3.97 -10.02 -8.72
C ALA A 250 3.68 -10.04 -7.21
N GLY A 251 3.65 -11.22 -6.59
CA GLY A 251 3.57 -11.33 -5.13
C GLY A 251 4.74 -10.63 -4.44
N ALA A 252 5.95 -10.82 -4.94
CA ALA A 252 7.13 -10.10 -4.48
C ALA A 252 7.03 -8.58 -4.71
N SER A 253 6.43 -8.13 -5.81
CA SER A 253 6.23 -6.71 -6.11
C SER A 253 5.22 -6.05 -5.18
N ILE A 254 4.09 -6.70 -4.90
CA ILE A 254 3.10 -6.25 -3.89
C ILE A 254 3.76 -6.17 -2.51
N ALA A 255 4.54 -7.20 -2.15
CA ALA A 255 5.26 -7.24 -0.89
C ALA A 255 6.29 -6.11 -0.77
N ALA A 256 7.12 -5.93 -1.80
CA ALA A 256 8.13 -4.90 -1.86
C ALA A 256 7.53 -3.50 -1.77
N LEU A 257 6.43 -3.23 -2.50
CA LEU A 257 5.73 -1.95 -2.43
C LEU A 257 5.17 -1.70 -1.02
N GLY A 258 4.48 -2.67 -0.43
CA GLY A 258 3.91 -2.52 0.91
C GLY A 258 4.97 -2.24 1.97
N VAL A 259 6.07 -2.99 1.94
CA VAL A 259 7.23 -2.77 2.82
C VAL A 259 7.84 -1.40 2.57
N ALA A 260 8.04 -0.99 1.32
CA ALA A 260 8.66 0.28 0.97
C ALA A 260 7.83 1.49 1.43
N LEU A 261 6.51 1.46 1.26
CA LEU A 261 5.61 2.53 1.71
C LEU A 261 5.65 2.69 3.23
N ILE A 262 5.57 1.58 3.96
CA ILE A 262 5.58 1.57 5.44
C ILE A 262 6.95 1.96 5.99
N ALA A 263 8.04 1.41 5.45
CA ALA A 263 9.40 1.77 5.84
C ALA A 263 9.72 3.24 5.50
N GLY A 264 9.24 3.72 4.35
CA GLY A 264 9.33 5.12 3.93
C GLY A 264 8.68 6.05 4.95
N LEU A 265 7.43 5.80 5.34
CA LEU A 265 6.77 6.57 6.39
C LEU A 265 7.50 6.46 7.74
N ALA A 266 7.90 5.25 8.14
CA ALA A 266 8.57 5.02 9.41
C ALA A 266 9.94 5.74 9.50
N SER A 267 10.65 5.89 8.38
CA SER A 267 11.92 6.65 8.32
C SER A 267 11.67 8.16 8.32
N ALA A 268 10.66 8.64 7.60
CA ALA A 268 10.27 10.05 7.58
C ALA A 268 9.85 10.60 8.95
N LEU A 269 9.28 9.76 9.82
CA LEU A 269 8.86 10.14 11.16
C LEU A 269 9.98 10.09 12.22
N ARG A 270 11.19 9.60 11.88
CA ARG A 270 12.35 9.59 12.80
C ARG A 270 13.16 10.89 12.75
N THR A 271 12.97 11.71 11.72
CA THR A 271 13.62 13.00 11.49
C THR A 271 12.79 14.18 12.00
#